data_AF-A0A094JXM1-F1
#
_entry.id   AF-A0A094JXM1-F1
#
_cell.length_a   1.000
_cell.length_b   1.000
_cell.length_c   1.000
_cell.angle_alpha   90.00
_cell.angle_beta   90.00
_cell.angle_gamma   90.00
#
_symmetry.space_group_name_H-M   'P 1'
#
loop_
_entity.id
_entity.type
_entity.pdbx_description
1 polymer ?
#
loop_
_entity_poly.entity_id
_entity_poly.type
_entity_poly.pdbx_seq_one_letter_code
_entity_poly.pdbx_strand_id
1 'polypeptide(L)'
;MSTKKIINMTVIGFIFFSLLLSFQPIISEAKINVATIVNEAKAQMKKAHTTYTAYTQKTGSIPPHATVLAEYKKAHQLYVQAKQAVQKSAGKEKKKYVSELDGAYKTYMAKRVIPYLNASVVFEGSKKMRTALEQAIVDEDMDALQVAHKQLQVYVQSRQLRVYNNVFETNVRKLLLEEFSKSKALYDKYANDVKVYEQLLKANEYLEDGKFAEAKKVLDAVKGLLSKLSDTFRADLTNEYNNLLEVYNDLITPPVAELDYVEATNGALTLYFDIPVSSLSTANMKITVTINKGEEQVVQPATITLSEDRTVATIVVPTISEKDEEQSVVYAVEYAGKKVTADPFVVSKK
;
A
#
# COMPACT_ATOMS: atom_id res chain seq x y z
N MET A 1 0.01 0.22 -16.22
CA MET A 1 1.12 -0.07 -15.28
C MET A 1 1.70 -1.46 -15.57
N SER A 2 3.02 -1.59 -15.57
CA SER A 2 3.71 -2.82 -15.97
C SER A 2 3.60 -3.93 -14.93
N THR A 3 3.32 -5.15 -15.41
CA THR A 3 3.66 -6.47 -14.86
C THR A 3 3.93 -6.56 -13.36
N LYS A 4 2.93 -7.08 -12.64
CA LYS A 4 2.99 -7.60 -11.26
C LYS A 4 4.32 -8.32 -11.00
N LYS A 5 5.28 -7.64 -10.37
CA LYS A 5 6.31 -8.33 -9.58
C LYS A 5 5.65 -8.68 -8.25
N ILE A 6 5.15 -9.90 -8.17
CA ILE A 6 4.77 -10.53 -6.91
C ILE A 6 6.07 -10.63 -6.09
N ILE A 7 6.33 -9.61 -5.26
CA ILE A 7 7.43 -9.66 -4.31
C ILE A 7 7.05 -10.73 -3.30
N ASN A 8 7.70 -11.89 -3.40
CA ASN A 8 7.58 -12.99 -2.44
C ASN A 8 7.81 -12.44 -1.03
N MET A 9 6.71 -12.25 -0.32
CA MET A 9 6.68 -11.68 1.02
C MET A 9 7.24 -12.73 1.97
N THR A 10 8.57 -12.71 2.16
CA THR A 10 9.23 -13.52 3.18
C THR A 10 8.77 -12.98 4.52
N VAL A 11 7.69 -13.54 5.05
CA VAL A 11 7.23 -13.32 6.41
C VAL A 11 8.40 -13.71 7.31
N ILE A 12 9.09 -12.71 7.87
CA ILE A 12 10.08 -12.94 8.92
C ILE A 12 9.30 -13.43 10.13
N GLY A 13 9.22 -14.76 10.25
CA GLY A 13 8.55 -15.45 11.34
C GLY A 13 9.02 -14.93 12.69
N PHE A 14 8.07 -14.77 13.60
CA PHE A 14 8.29 -14.34 14.98
C PHE A 14 9.30 -15.25 15.68
N ILE A 15 10.54 -14.80 15.80
CA ILE A 15 11.56 -15.52 16.56
C ILE A 15 11.36 -15.22 18.05
N PHE A 16 10.46 -15.96 18.69
CA PHE A 16 10.61 -16.26 20.12
C PHE A 16 11.71 -17.32 20.22
N PHE A 17 12.95 -16.89 20.42
CA PHE A 17 14.05 -17.82 20.71
C PHE A 17 13.83 -18.42 22.10
N SER A 18 13.22 -19.61 22.15
CA SER A 18 13.42 -20.54 23.26
C SER A 18 14.86 -21.04 23.17
N LEU A 19 15.79 -20.34 23.83
CA LEU A 19 17.18 -20.77 24.00
C LEU A 19 17.22 -22.00 24.92
N LEU A 20 16.76 -23.15 24.42
CA LEU A 20 16.99 -24.47 24.99
C LEU A 20 17.99 -25.18 24.07
N LEU A 21 19.28 -24.97 24.33
CA LEU A 21 20.35 -25.71 23.66
C LEU A 21 20.73 -26.90 24.55
N SER A 22 20.61 -28.12 24.00
CA SER A 22 21.10 -29.36 24.58
C SER A 22 22.62 -29.45 24.37
N PHE A 23 23.39 -28.81 25.26
CA PHE A 23 24.84 -28.98 25.26
C PHE A 23 25.23 -30.28 25.96
N GLN A 24 25.94 -31.17 25.26
CA GLN A 24 26.63 -32.30 25.89
C GLN A 24 28.05 -31.83 26.32
N PRO A 25 28.39 -31.90 27.61
CA PRO A 25 29.69 -31.47 28.10
C PRO A 25 30.76 -32.55 27.85
N ILE A 26 31.94 -32.12 27.38
CA ILE A 26 33.17 -32.91 27.42
C ILE A 26 33.82 -32.63 28.79
N ILE A 27 34.13 -33.69 29.55
CA ILE A 27 34.78 -33.58 30.87
C ILE A 27 36.06 -34.43 30.84
N SER A 28 37.19 -33.81 31.19
CA SER A 28 38.46 -34.50 31.49
C SER A 28 38.59 -34.71 33.01
N GLU A 29 39.00 -35.90 33.43
CA GLU A 29 39.18 -36.31 34.82
C GLU A 29 40.56 -35.85 35.36
N ALA A 30 40.61 -34.65 35.91
CA ALA A 30 41.70 -34.22 36.80
C ALA A 30 41.11 -33.88 38.18
N LYS A 31 41.95 -33.79 39.23
CA LYS A 31 41.52 -33.43 40.59
C LYS A 31 40.91 -32.02 40.59
N ILE A 32 39.59 -31.92 40.40
CA ILE A 32 38.90 -30.66 40.08
C ILE A 32 38.82 -29.77 41.32
N ASN A 33 39.40 -28.56 41.25
CA ASN A 33 39.12 -27.51 42.22
C ASN A 33 37.73 -26.92 41.94
N VAL A 34 36.71 -27.45 42.63
CA VAL A 34 35.30 -27.03 42.49
C VAL A 34 35.12 -25.53 42.71
N ALA A 35 35.89 -24.92 43.62
CA ALA A 35 35.83 -23.48 43.88
C ALA A 35 36.25 -22.65 42.66
N THR A 36 37.32 -23.06 41.97
CA THR A 36 37.81 -22.39 40.76
C THR A 36 36.75 -22.43 39.65
N ILE A 37 36.16 -23.60 39.40
CA ILE A 37 35.12 -23.76 38.36
C ILE A 37 33.89 -22.89 38.67
N VAL A 38 33.45 -22.88 39.93
CA VAL A 38 32.30 -22.06 40.36
C VAL A 38 32.59 -20.57 40.14
N ASN A 39 33.78 -20.11 40.53
CA ASN A 39 34.17 -18.71 40.37
C ASN A 39 34.32 -18.31 38.90
N GLU A 40 34.87 -19.18 38.06
CA GLU A 40 34.98 -18.95 36.61
C GLU A 40 33.60 -18.82 35.96
N ALA A 41 32.66 -19.73 36.27
CA ALA A 41 31.30 -19.66 35.77
C ALA A 41 30.60 -18.36 36.19
N LYS A 42 30.71 -17.97 37.47
CA LYS A 42 30.16 -16.70 37.99
C LYS A 42 30.78 -15.48 37.29
N ALA A 43 32.10 -15.48 37.10
CA ALA A 43 32.80 -14.40 36.42
C ALA A 43 32.34 -14.27 34.96
N GLN A 44 32.16 -15.38 34.24
CA GLN A 44 31.69 -15.36 32.86
C GLN A 44 30.23 -14.91 32.74
N MET A 45 29.33 -15.26 33.67
CA MET A 45 27.97 -14.71 33.71
C MET A 45 27.96 -13.19 33.91
N LYS A 46 28.79 -12.69 34.84
CA LYS A 46 28.96 -11.25 35.06
C LYS A 46 29.55 -10.56 33.83
N LYS A 47 30.50 -11.22 33.14
CA LYS A 47 31.08 -10.72 31.90
C LYS A 47 30.03 -10.59 30.81
N ALA A 48 29.16 -11.59 30.60
CA ALA A 48 28.07 -11.50 29.62
C ALA A 48 27.14 -10.30 29.85
N HIS A 49 26.83 -10.01 31.13
CA HIS A 49 26.09 -8.80 31.51
C HIS A 49 26.88 -7.51 31.22
N THR A 50 28.16 -7.50 31.61
CA THR A 50 29.05 -6.33 31.43
C THR A 50 29.28 -6.02 29.94
N THR A 51 29.28 -7.04 29.07
CA THR A 51 29.47 -6.87 27.62
C THR A 51 28.49 -5.87 27.04
N TYR A 52 27.19 -5.96 27.36
CA TYR A 52 26.22 -5.03 26.78
C TYR A 52 26.17 -3.70 27.52
N THR A 53 26.32 -3.69 28.84
CA THR A 53 26.25 -2.45 29.63
C THR A 53 27.46 -1.54 29.40
N ALA A 54 28.68 -2.10 29.38
CA ALA A 54 29.90 -1.34 29.12
C ALA A 54 29.93 -0.82 27.68
N TYR A 55 29.46 -1.61 26.71
CA TYR A 55 29.33 -1.15 25.33
C TYR A 55 28.38 0.04 25.23
N THR A 56 27.18 -0.06 25.82
CA THR A 56 26.20 1.04 25.80
C THR A 56 26.72 2.27 26.53
N GLN A 57 27.40 2.11 27.66
CA GLN A 57 28.00 3.23 28.38
C GLN A 57 29.09 3.94 27.55
N LYS A 58 29.93 3.17 26.84
CA LYS A 58 31.03 3.73 26.04
C LYS A 58 30.57 4.38 24.73
N THR A 59 29.55 3.80 24.09
CA THR A 59 29.16 4.16 22.71
C THR A 59 27.84 4.92 22.61
N GLY A 60 27.05 4.95 23.69
CA GLY A 60 25.67 5.45 23.64
C GLY A 60 24.73 4.60 22.78
N SER A 61 25.14 3.38 22.39
CA SER A 61 24.40 2.54 21.43
C SER A 61 24.15 1.12 21.95
N ILE A 62 23.21 0.40 21.33
CA ILE A 62 22.97 -1.03 21.59
C ILE A 62 24.04 -1.86 20.85
N PRO A 63 24.73 -2.81 21.53
CA PRO A 63 25.69 -3.69 20.85
C PRO A 63 24.99 -4.69 19.94
N PRO A 64 25.71 -5.21 18.91
CA PRO A 64 25.20 -6.29 18.08
C PRO A 64 24.76 -7.51 18.92
N HIS A 65 23.61 -8.09 18.58
CA HIS A 65 23.04 -9.26 19.24
C HIS A 65 24.05 -10.40 19.33
N ALA A 66 24.73 -10.68 18.21
CA ALA A 66 25.72 -11.75 18.10
C ALA A 66 26.84 -11.65 19.15
N THR A 67 27.31 -10.44 19.45
CA THR A 67 28.38 -10.20 20.43
C THR A 67 27.96 -10.64 21.84
N VAL A 68 26.74 -10.30 22.25
CA VAL A 68 26.24 -10.64 23.59
C VAL A 68 25.81 -12.11 23.65
N LEU A 69 25.26 -12.64 22.56
CA LEU A 69 24.88 -14.06 22.44
C LEU A 69 26.10 -14.98 22.60
N ALA A 70 27.25 -14.60 22.06
CA ALA A 70 28.49 -15.37 22.21
C ALA A 70 28.92 -15.48 23.69
N GLU A 71 28.90 -14.38 24.44
CA GLU A 71 29.26 -14.39 25.86
C GLU A 71 28.19 -15.10 26.72
N TYR A 72 26.92 -15.00 26.34
CA TYR A 72 25.82 -15.77 26.95
C TYR A 72 26.04 -17.28 26.80
N LYS A 73 26.35 -17.76 25.58
CA LYS A 73 26.59 -19.18 25.31
C LYS A 73 27.75 -19.73 26.16
N LYS A 74 28.86 -18.99 26.22
CA LYS A 74 30.00 -19.33 27.09
C LYS A 74 29.60 -19.40 28.57
N ALA A 75 28.86 -18.40 29.05
CA ALA A 75 28.40 -18.36 30.44
C ALA A 75 27.46 -19.53 30.78
N HIS A 76 26.56 -19.88 29.87
CA HIS A 76 25.64 -21.00 30.07
C HIS A 76 26.38 -22.34 30.07
N GLN A 77 27.35 -22.54 29.17
CA GLN A 77 28.17 -23.74 29.15
C GLN A 77 28.95 -23.92 30.47
N LEU A 78 29.63 -22.87 30.93
CA LEU A 78 30.37 -22.92 32.21
C LEU A 78 29.44 -23.14 33.41
N TYR A 79 28.23 -22.57 33.40
CA TYR A 79 27.21 -22.85 34.43
C TYR A 79 26.86 -24.33 34.52
N VAL A 80 26.58 -24.97 33.37
CA VAL A 80 26.22 -26.40 33.31
C VAL A 80 27.40 -27.26 33.80
N GLN A 81 28.61 -26.98 33.33
CA GLN A 81 29.82 -27.67 33.77
C GLN A 81 30.06 -27.51 35.28
N ALA A 82 29.92 -26.28 35.80
CA ALA A 82 30.06 -26.01 37.23
C ALA A 82 29.01 -26.74 38.06
N LYS A 83 27.75 -26.78 37.61
CA LYS A 83 26.67 -27.49 38.30
C LYS A 83 26.95 -28.99 38.40
N GLN A 84 27.46 -29.59 37.33
CA GLN A 84 27.86 -31.00 37.31
C GLN A 84 29.05 -31.28 38.23
N ALA A 85 30.09 -30.43 38.20
CA ALA A 85 31.25 -30.57 39.08
C ALA A 85 30.85 -30.47 40.57
N VAL A 86 29.98 -29.51 40.92
CA VAL A 86 29.45 -29.36 42.27
C VAL A 86 28.60 -30.57 42.69
N GLN A 87 27.80 -31.14 41.78
CA GLN A 87 27.01 -32.33 42.05
C GLN A 87 27.87 -33.56 42.36
N LYS A 88 28.95 -33.77 41.59
CA LYS A 88 29.91 -34.87 41.80
C LYS A 88 30.77 -34.69 43.05
N SER A 89 30.88 -33.47 43.59
CA SER A 89 31.66 -33.23 44.80
C SER A 89 31.00 -33.80 46.06
N ALA A 90 31.79 -34.45 46.92
CA ALA A 90 31.35 -34.93 48.25
C ALA A 90 31.62 -33.92 49.38
N GLY A 91 31.99 -32.67 49.04
CA GLY A 91 32.43 -31.67 49.99
C GLY A 91 31.30 -31.02 50.79
N LYS A 92 31.58 -30.64 52.04
CA LYS A 92 30.64 -29.92 52.95
C LYS A 92 30.10 -28.61 52.33
N GLU A 93 30.87 -28.00 51.43
CA GLU A 93 30.55 -26.73 50.75
C GLU A 93 29.56 -26.86 49.57
N LYS A 94 29.12 -28.08 49.21
CA LYS A 94 28.26 -28.31 48.03
C LYS A 94 27.02 -27.41 47.99
N LYS A 95 26.28 -27.28 49.10
CA LYS A 95 25.08 -26.43 49.19
C LYS A 95 25.39 -24.95 48.90
N LYS A 96 26.52 -24.45 49.42
CA LYS A 96 26.99 -23.09 49.19
C LYS A 96 27.27 -22.86 47.71
N TYR A 97 28.03 -23.74 47.07
CA TYR A 97 28.34 -23.60 45.64
C TYR A 97 27.12 -23.65 44.73
N VAL A 98 26.14 -24.53 45.02
CA VAL A 98 24.86 -24.54 44.30
C VAL A 98 24.14 -23.20 44.44
N SER A 99 24.03 -22.69 45.67
CA SER A 99 23.36 -21.41 45.95
C SER A 99 24.05 -20.23 45.24
N GLU A 100 25.38 -20.20 45.24
CA GLU A 100 26.15 -19.13 44.58
C GLU A 100 26.00 -19.18 43.05
N LEU A 101 26.07 -20.37 42.44
CA LEU A 101 25.90 -20.55 41.01
C LEU A 101 24.49 -20.16 40.56
N ASP A 102 23.47 -20.69 41.22
CA ASP A 102 22.07 -20.44 40.87
C ASP A 102 21.70 -18.97 41.15
N GLY A 103 22.24 -18.37 42.21
CA GLY A 103 22.10 -16.95 42.52
C GLY A 103 22.72 -16.05 41.44
N ALA A 104 23.94 -16.37 40.99
CA ALA A 104 24.60 -15.64 39.90
C ALA A 104 23.85 -15.80 38.58
N TYR A 105 23.41 -17.02 38.24
CA TYR A 105 22.64 -17.28 37.03
C TYR A 105 21.30 -16.52 37.05
N LYS A 106 20.55 -16.59 38.14
CA LYS A 106 19.29 -15.85 38.31
C LYS A 106 19.47 -14.34 38.14
N THR A 107 20.57 -13.80 38.68
CA THR A 107 20.84 -12.36 38.65
C THR A 107 21.32 -11.87 37.29
N TYR A 108 22.40 -12.47 36.76
CA TYR A 108 23.05 -11.97 35.55
C TYR A 108 22.44 -12.56 34.27
N MET A 109 22.06 -13.83 34.29
CA MET A 109 21.54 -14.49 33.08
C MET A 109 20.03 -14.28 32.96
N ALA A 110 19.25 -14.80 33.92
CA ALA A 110 17.79 -14.84 33.84
C ALA A 110 17.15 -13.45 33.90
N LYS A 111 17.60 -12.57 34.81
CA LYS A 111 17.01 -11.24 34.99
C LYS A 111 17.60 -10.16 34.08
N ARG A 112 18.78 -10.36 33.49
CA ARG A 112 19.52 -9.30 32.78
C ARG A 112 19.84 -9.68 31.33
N VAL A 113 20.73 -10.65 31.11
CA VAL A 113 21.20 -11.00 29.76
C VAL A 113 20.09 -11.59 28.90
N ILE A 114 19.25 -12.49 29.41
CA ILE A 114 18.18 -13.11 28.61
C ILE A 114 17.14 -12.07 28.14
N PRO A 115 16.57 -11.21 29.01
CA PRO A 115 15.69 -10.13 28.56
C PRO A 115 16.35 -9.19 27.55
N TYR A 116 17.63 -8.85 27.75
CA TYR A 116 18.40 -8.08 26.79
C TYR A 116 18.50 -8.77 25.43
N LEU A 117 18.83 -10.07 25.39
CA LEU A 117 18.98 -10.81 24.13
C LEU A 117 17.67 -10.83 23.36
N ASN A 118 16.54 -11.07 24.04
CA ASN A 118 15.22 -11.00 23.42
C ASN A 118 14.93 -9.61 22.83
N ALA A 119 15.27 -8.54 23.56
CA ALA A 119 15.11 -7.17 23.08
C ALA A 119 16.03 -6.84 21.91
N SER A 120 17.29 -7.28 21.93
CA SER A 120 18.26 -6.95 20.87
C SER A 120 17.85 -7.51 19.49
N VAL A 121 17.22 -8.68 19.43
CA VAL A 121 16.68 -9.24 18.16
C VAL A 121 15.58 -8.34 17.61
N VAL A 122 14.66 -7.89 18.47
CA VAL A 122 13.58 -6.98 18.09
C VAL A 122 14.14 -5.64 17.64
N PHE A 123 15.17 -5.14 18.33
CA PHE A 123 15.84 -3.88 18.01
C PHE A 123 16.50 -3.90 16.63
N GLU A 124 17.30 -4.93 16.34
CA GLU A 124 17.95 -5.07 15.03
C GLU A 124 16.93 -5.20 13.89
N GLY A 125 15.87 -5.99 14.11
CA GLY A 125 14.79 -6.13 13.14
C GLY A 125 14.03 -4.81 12.91
N SER A 126 13.60 -4.14 13.98
CA SER A 126 12.91 -2.85 13.91
C SER A 126 13.74 -1.81 13.19
N LYS A 127 15.02 -1.67 13.54
CA LYS A 127 15.94 -0.71 12.92
C LYS A 127 16.11 -0.99 11.43
N LYS A 128 16.30 -2.26 11.04
CA LYS A 128 16.43 -2.65 9.63
C LYS A 128 15.18 -2.28 8.82
N MET A 129 13.99 -2.61 9.34
CA MET A 129 12.73 -2.32 8.63
C MET A 129 12.41 -0.83 8.60
N ARG A 130 12.68 -0.10 9.68
CA ARG A 130 12.56 1.36 9.72
C ARG A 130 13.46 2.01 8.67
N THR A 131 14.72 1.62 8.57
CA THR A 131 15.64 2.17 7.56
C THR A 131 15.21 1.81 6.13
N ALA A 132 14.66 0.63 5.88
CA ALA A 132 14.08 0.31 4.58
C ALA A 132 12.87 1.22 4.25
N LEU A 133 12.02 1.51 5.23
CA LEU A 133 10.90 2.43 5.06
C LEU A 133 11.39 3.87 4.81
N GLU A 134 12.40 4.34 5.56
CA GLU A 134 13.05 5.64 5.33
C GLU A 134 13.62 5.75 3.92
N GLN A 135 14.28 4.69 3.43
CA GLN A 135 14.82 4.67 2.08
C GLN A 135 13.72 4.75 1.02
N ALA A 136 12.64 3.97 1.17
CA ALA A 136 11.51 4.03 0.26
C ALA A 136 10.83 5.42 0.22
N ILE A 137 10.81 6.13 1.35
CA ILE A 137 10.33 7.52 1.41
C ILE A 137 11.26 8.46 0.63
N VAL A 138 12.57 8.30 0.77
CA VAL A 138 13.57 9.11 0.06
C VAL A 138 13.54 8.85 -1.45
N ASP A 139 13.34 7.59 -1.83
CA ASP A 139 13.27 7.19 -3.24
C ASP A 139 11.89 7.44 -3.86
N GLU A 140 10.92 7.93 -3.07
CA GLU A 140 9.51 8.11 -3.44
C GLU A 140 8.91 6.84 -4.08
N ASP A 141 9.36 5.66 -3.62
CA ASP A 141 8.94 4.35 -4.13
C ASP A 141 7.79 3.79 -3.28
N MET A 142 6.56 3.94 -3.79
CA MET A 142 5.34 3.49 -3.11
C MET A 142 5.25 1.97 -2.93
N ASP A 143 5.80 1.17 -3.86
CA ASP A 143 5.82 -0.28 -3.77
C ASP A 143 6.76 -0.72 -2.63
N ALA A 144 7.98 -0.16 -2.60
CA ALA A 144 8.94 -0.41 -1.54
C ALA A 144 8.41 0.09 -0.18
N LEU A 145 7.73 1.24 -0.16
CA LEU A 145 7.12 1.81 1.04
C LEU A 145 6.08 0.84 1.62
N GLN A 146 5.16 0.33 0.79
CA GLN A 146 4.15 -0.63 1.21
C GLN A 146 4.78 -1.87 1.84
N VAL A 147 5.79 -2.45 1.18
CA VAL A 147 6.47 -3.67 1.67
C VAL A 147 7.15 -3.40 3.01
N ALA A 148 7.95 -2.33 3.10
CA ALA A 148 8.67 -1.98 4.33
C ALA A 148 7.71 -1.64 5.48
N HIS A 149 6.60 -0.95 5.19
CA HIS A 149 5.58 -0.58 6.19
C HIS A 149 4.91 -1.81 6.80
N LYS A 150 4.48 -2.75 5.96
CA LYS A 150 3.93 -4.05 6.41
C LYS A 150 4.92 -4.83 7.26
N GLN A 151 6.19 -4.87 6.86
CA GLN A 151 7.22 -5.56 7.63
C GLN A 151 7.50 -4.86 8.98
N LEU A 152 7.49 -3.52 9.01
CA LEU A 152 7.68 -2.74 10.23
C LEU A 152 6.53 -2.94 11.23
N GLN A 153 5.30 -3.21 10.76
CA GLN A 153 4.13 -3.47 11.61
C GLN A 153 4.39 -4.53 12.69
N VAL A 154 5.20 -5.54 12.36
CA VAL A 154 5.58 -6.64 13.27
C VAL A 154 6.35 -6.15 14.50
N TYR A 155 7.12 -5.06 14.35
CA TYR A 155 8.05 -4.58 15.36
C TYR A 155 7.47 -3.46 16.24
N VAL A 156 6.38 -2.83 15.81
CA VAL A 156 5.78 -1.65 16.47
C VAL A 156 4.54 -1.99 17.31
N GLN A 157 4.35 -3.27 17.65
CA GLN A 157 3.20 -3.74 18.44
C GLN A 157 3.47 -3.70 19.95
N SER A 158 2.40 -3.69 20.74
CA SER A 158 2.47 -3.64 22.22
C SER A 158 3.28 -4.79 22.84
N ARG A 159 3.36 -5.94 22.17
CA ARG A 159 4.19 -7.06 22.66
C ARG A 159 5.69 -6.75 22.55
N GLN A 160 6.15 -6.08 21.50
CA GLN A 160 7.54 -5.65 21.35
C GLN A 160 7.89 -4.56 22.37
N LEU A 161 6.96 -3.63 22.61
CA LEU A 161 7.11 -2.65 23.70
C LEU A 161 7.32 -3.35 25.06
N ARG A 162 6.57 -4.42 25.34
CA ARG A 162 6.75 -5.23 26.55
C ARG A 162 8.12 -5.91 26.60
N VAL A 163 8.62 -6.44 25.48
CA VAL A 163 9.96 -7.04 25.40
C VAL A 163 11.04 -6.03 25.79
N TYR A 164 10.97 -4.80 25.27
CA TYR A 164 11.89 -3.73 25.66
C TYR A 164 11.77 -3.35 27.14
N ASN A 165 10.54 -3.25 27.67
CA ASN A 165 10.32 -2.93 29.08
C ASN A 165 10.84 -4.00 30.05
N ASN A 166 11.04 -5.24 29.60
CA ASN A 166 11.61 -6.31 30.42
C ASN A 166 13.14 -6.19 30.60
N VAL A 167 13.82 -5.32 29.84
CA VAL A 167 15.26 -5.11 29.99
C VAL A 167 15.57 -4.38 31.29
N PHE A 168 16.41 -4.97 32.14
CA PHE A 168 16.66 -4.47 33.49
C PHE A 168 17.35 -3.10 33.52
N GLU A 169 18.32 -2.86 32.63
CA GLU A 169 19.18 -1.67 32.69
C GLU A 169 18.52 -0.45 32.09
N THR A 170 18.34 0.61 32.88
CA THR A 170 17.58 1.81 32.50
C THR A 170 18.13 2.48 31.23
N ASN A 171 19.44 2.67 31.13
CA ASN A 171 20.05 3.34 29.97
C ASN A 171 19.90 2.52 28.68
N VAL A 172 19.97 1.20 28.78
CA VAL A 172 19.77 0.30 27.64
C VAL A 172 18.30 0.28 27.23
N ARG A 173 17.39 0.18 28.21
CA ARG A 173 15.94 0.25 28.01
C ARG A 173 15.53 1.55 27.31
N LYS A 174 16.11 2.68 27.71
CA LYS A 174 15.86 3.98 27.08
C LYS A 174 16.14 3.95 25.58
N LEU A 175 17.31 3.46 25.16
CA LEU A 175 17.68 3.37 23.74
C LEU A 175 16.74 2.43 22.95
N LEU A 176 16.34 1.31 23.55
CA LEU A 176 15.37 0.38 22.94
C LEU A 176 14.00 1.05 22.74
N LEU A 177 13.52 1.78 23.74
CA LEU A 177 12.24 2.52 23.69
C LEU A 177 12.29 3.72 22.73
N GLU A 178 13.45 4.35 22.55
CA GLU A 178 13.65 5.38 21.53
C GLU A 178 13.50 4.80 20.12
N GLU A 179 14.12 3.64 19.84
CA GLU A 179 13.94 2.95 18.55
C GLU A 179 12.49 2.52 18.33
N PHE A 180 11.80 2.02 19.37
CA PHE A 180 10.36 1.72 19.29
C PHE A 180 9.55 2.95 18.89
N SER A 181 9.76 4.06 19.61
CA SER A 181 9.02 5.30 19.39
C SER A 181 9.25 5.86 17.99
N LYS A 182 10.50 5.88 17.51
CA LYS A 182 10.85 6.31 16.15
C LYS A 182 10.19 5.43 15.10
N SER A 183 10.30 4.11 15.25
CA SER A 183 9.68 3.15 14.33
C SER A 183 8.15 3.27 14.31
N LYS A 184 7.51 3.40 15.48
CA LYS A 184 6.05 3.54 15.59
C LYS A 184 5.56 4.84 14.96
N ALA A 185 6.23 5.95 15.24
CA ALA A 185 5.87 7.25 14.67
C ALA A 185 5.96 7.24 13.14
N LEU A 186 7.01 6.64 12.59
CA LEU A 186 7.18 6.52 11.14
C LEU A 186 6.12 5.60 10.52
N TYR A 187 5.86 4.44 11.13
CA TYR A 187 4.79 3.54 10.72
C TYR A 187 3.42 4.24 10.71
N ASP A 188 3.08 4.97 11.78
CA ASP A 188 1.78 5.65 11.87
C ASP A 188 1.64 6.77 10.83
N LYS A 189 2.72 7.52 10.58
CA LYS A 189 2.74 8.65 9.63
C LYS A 189 2.32 8.22 8.22
N TYR A 190 2.78 7.06 7.75
CA TYR A 190 2.54 6.59 6.38
C TYR A 190 1.41 5.55 6.29
N ALA A 191 0.67 5.29 7.38
CA ALA A 191 -0.37 4.27 7.39
C ALA A 191 -1.54 4.57 6.43
N ASN A 192 -1.91 5.84 6.27
CA ASN A 192 -2.97 6.22 5.31
C ASN A 192 -2.48 6.11 3.87
N ASP A 193 -1.24 6.48 3.58
CA ASP A 193 -0.67 6.40 2.23
C ASP A 193 -0.66 4.96 1.72
N VAL A 194 -0.13 4.05 2.55
CA VAL A 194 -0.11 2.61 2.23
C VAL A 194 -1.52 2.05 2.06
N LYS A 195 -2.46 2.46 2.91
CA LYS A 195 -3.86 2.02 2.82
C LYS A 195 -4.54 2.53 1.54
N VAL A 196 -4.34 3.79 1.18
CA VAL A 196 -4.91 4.38 -0.03
C VAL A 196 -4.32 3.72 -1.26
N TYR A 197 -3.01 3.54 -1.30
CA TYR A 197 -2.33 2.83 -2.38
C TYR A 197 -2.92 1.41 -2.61
N GLU A 198 -3.08 0.63 -1.54
CA GLU A 198 -3.73 -0.68 -1.61
C GLU A 198 -5.16 -0.65 -2.12
N GLN A 199 -5.91 0.38 -1.76
CA GLN A 199 -7.28 0.56 -2.19
C GLN A 199 -7.34 0.96 -3.67
N LEU A 200 -6.44 1.83 -4.14
CA LEU A 200 -6.36 2.22 -5.55
C LEU A 200 -6.00 1.02 -6.44
N LEU A 201 -5.05 0.17 -6.02
CA LEU A 201 -4.76 -1.09 -6.72
C LEU A 201 -6.00 -1.98 -6.85
N LYS A 202 -6.78 -2.12 -5.76
CA LYS A 202 -8.03 -2.89 -5.79
C LYS A 202 -9.12 -2.25 -6.63
N ALA A 203 -9.22 -0.92 -6.63
CA ALA A 203 -10.17 -0.20 -7.47
C ALA A 203 -9.85 -0.46 -8.95
N ASN A 204 -8.57 -0.38 -9.34
CA ASN A 204 -8.13 -0.72 -10.69
C ASN A 204 -8.50 -2.16 -11.07
N GLU A 205 -8.21 -3.14 -10.19
CA GLU A 205 -8.60 -4.54 -10.43
C GLU A 205 -10.12 -4.71 -10.60
N TYR A 206 -10.94 -4.00 -9.83
CA TYR A 206 -12.39 -4.03 -10.00
C TYR A 206 -12.87 -3.38 -11.30
N LEU A 207 -12.22 -2.31 -11.77
CA LEU A 207 -12.54 -1.69 -13.05
C LEU A 207 -12.20 -2.62 -14.22
N GLU A 208 -11.03 -3.26 -14.19
CA GLU A 208 -10.61 -4.26 -15.18
C GLU A 208 -11.58 -5.47 -15.22
N ASP A 209 -12.10 -5.87 -14.07
CA ASP A 209 -13.08 -6.96 -13.93
C ASP A 209 -14.54 -6.56 -14.26
N GLY A 210 -14.83 -5.30 -14.58
CA GLY A 210 -16.19 -4.79 -14.80
C GLY A 210 -17.06 -4.72 -13.53
N LYS A 211 -16.46 -4.77 -12.35
CA LYS A 211 -17.11 -4.72 -11.02
C LYS A 211 -17.28 -3.26 -10.56
N PHE A 212 -18.10 -2.50 -11.28
CA PHE A 212 -18.21 -1.05 -11.09
C PHE A 212 -18.74 -0.64 -9.71
N ALA A 213 -19.67 -1.40 -9.13
CA ALA A 213 -20.23 -1.10 -7.80
C ALA A 213 -19.14 -1.22 -6.71
N GLU A 214 -18.31 -2.24 -6.80
CA GLU A 214 -17.17 -2.46 -5.91
C GLU A 214 -16.08 -1.41 -6.10
N ALA A 215 -15.75 -1.08 -7.35
CA ALA A 215 -14.81 0.00 -7.68
C ALA A 215 -15.26 1.33 -7.06
N LYS A 216 -16.55 1.70 -7.25
CA LYS A 216 -17.12 2.93 -6.68
C LYS A 216 -17.02 2.97 -5.17
N LYS A 217 -17.36 1.87 -4.49
CA LYS A 217 -17.27 1.77 -3.03
C LYS A 217 -15.84 1.99 -2.53
N VAL A 218 -14.85 1.46 -3.25
CA VAL A 218 -13.44 1.64 -2.89
C VAL A 218 -13.00 3.09 -3.14
N LEU A 219 -13.32 3.67 -4.30
CA LEU A 219 -13.00 5.07 -4.62
C LEU A 219 -13.62 6.04 -3.62
N ASP A 220 -14.88 5.85 -3.22
CA ASP A 220 -15.53 6.67 -2.18
C ASP A 220 -14.81 6.60 -0.83
N ALA A 221 -14.34 5.40 -0.45
CA ALA A 221 -13.57 5.22 0.77
C ALA A 221 -12.19 5.94 0.68
N VAL A 222 -11.53 5.88 -0.49
CA VAL A 222 -10.26 6.58 -0.73
C VAL A 222 -10.44 8.09 -0.65
N LYS A 223 -11.51 8.64 -1.25
CA LYS A 223 -11.81 10.08 -1.21
C LYS A 223 -11.80 10.65 0.21
N GLY A 224 -12.36 9.91 1.17
CA GLY A 224 -12.36 10.31 2.58
C GLY A 224 -11.00 10.26 3.30
N LEU A 225 -9.97 9.70 2.65
CA LEU A 225 -8.62 9.56 3.19
C LEU A 225 -7.59 10.50 2.53
N LEU A 226 -7.87 11.08 1.37
CA LEU A 226 -6.93 11.92 0.62
C LEU A 226 -6.37 13.11 1.43
N SER A 227 -7.19 13.70 2.30
CA SER A 227 -6.75 14.81 3.16
C SER A 227 -5.77 14.38 4.26
N LYS A 228 -5.73 13.08 4.58
CA LYS A 228 -4.91 12.50 5.66
C LYS A 228 -3.62 11.84 5.16
N LEU A 229 -3.30 12.03 3.88
CA LEU A 229 -2.07 11.55 3.28
C LEU A 229 -0.86 12.35 3.78
N SER A 230 0.31 11.75 3.75
CA SER A 230 1.56 12.46 3.95
C SER A 230 1.85 13.37 2.76
N ASP A 231 2.57 14.46 3.00
CA ASP A 231 2.91 15.40 1.94
C ASP A 231 3.79 14.78 0.85
N THR A 232 4.62 13.79 1.20
CA THR A 232 5.50 13.07 0.27
C THR A 232 4.71 12.43 -0.87
N PHE A 233 3.62 11.73 -0.56
CA PHE A 233 2.89 10.91 -1.55
C PHE A 233 1.50 11.45 -1.90
N ARG A 234 1.10 12.60 -1.32
CA ARG A 234 -0.23 13.17 -1.51
C ARG A 234 -0.54 13.42 -2.98
N ALA A 235 0.40 14.03 -3.71
CA ALA A 235 0.19 14.41 -5.11
C ALA A 235 -0.05 13.17 -5.97
N ASP A 236 0.87 12.20 -5.92
CA ASP A 236 0.80 11.00 -6.76
C ASP A 236 -0.43 10.14 -6.46
N LEU A 237 -0.74 9.91 -5.18
CA LEU A 237 -1.93 9.13 -4.80
C LEU A 237 -3.24 9.86 -5.16
N THR A 238 -3.26 11.20 -5.12
CA THR A 238 -4.43 11.98 -5.55
C THR A 238 -4.59 11.92 -7.06
N ASN A 239 -3.49 12.00 -7.81
CA ASN A 239 -3.51 11.88 -9.27
C ASN A 239 -4.00 10.49 -9.70
N GLU A 240 -3.48 9.42 -9.07
CA GLU A 240 -3.94 8.05 -9.35
C GLU A 240 -5.43 7.87 -9.02
N TYR A 241 -5.90 8.41 -7.89
CA TYR A 241 -7.33 8.45 -7.57
C TYR A 241 -8.16 9.15 -8.65
N ASN A 242 -7.72 10.33 -9.12
CA ASN A 242 -8.44 11.08 -10.14
C ASN A 242 -8.48 10.32 -11.48
N ASN A 243 -7.37 9.71 -11.89
CA ASN A 243 -7.30 8.90 -13.10
C ASN A 243 -8.28 7.73 -13.03
N LEU A 244 -8.30 6.98 -11.92
CA LEU A 244 -9.23 5.86 -11.76
C LEU A 244 -10.69 6.32 -11.65
N LEU A 245 -10.94 7.51 -11.10
CA LEU A 245 -12.28 8.10 -11.06
C LEU A 245 -12.76 8.50 -12.46
N GLU A 246 -11.88 9.05 -13.30
CA GLU A 246 -12.16 9.35 -14.70
C GLU A 246 -12.50 8.07 -15.47
N VAL A 247 -11.64 7.06 -15.39
CA VAL A 247 -11.89 5.73 -15.98
C VAL A 247 -13.23 5.15 -15.52
N TYR A 248 -13.52 5.22 -14.21
CA TYR A 248 -14.82 4.80 -13.68
C TYR A 248 -15.98 5.56 -14.33
N ASN A 249 -15.90 6.89 -14.39
CA ASN A 249 -16.96 7.74 -14.95
C ASN A 249 -17.19 7.44 -16.43
N ASP A 250 -16.13 7.25 -17.21
CA ASP A 250 -16.24 6.91 -18.62
C ASP A 250 -16.93 5.55 -18.81
N LEU A 251 -16.56 4.55 -17.99
CA LEU A 251 -17.14 3.21 -18.06
C LEU A 251 -18.62 3.16 -17.63
N ILE A 252 -19.08 4.08 -16.79
CA ILE A 252 -20.49 4.17 -16.38
C ILE A 252 -21.31 5.17 -17.19
N THR A 253 -20.67 6.02 -18.00
CA THR A 253 -21.38 6.98 -18.84
C THR A 253 -21.92 6.24 -20.06
N PRO A 254 -23.25 6.21 -20.27
CA PRO A 254 -23.80 5.59 -21.47
C PRO A 254 -23.22 6.28 -22.71
N PRO A 255 -22.88 5.53 -23.77
CA PRO A 255 -22.44 6.15 -25.01
C PRO A 255 -23.56 7.06 -25.55
N VAL A 256 -23.17 8.21 -26.08
CA VAL A 256 -24.08 9.17 -26.71
C VAL A 256 -24.02 8.93 -28.21
N ALA A 257 -25.19 8.78 -28.83
CA ALA A 257 -25.27 8.64 -30.28
C ALA A 257 -24.63 9.82 -31.01
N GLU A 258 -23.87 9.53 -32.05
CA GLU A 258 -23.32 10.50 -32.99
C GLU A 258 -24.16 10.52 -34.26
N LEU A 259 -24.36 11.70 -34.83
CA LEU A 259 -25.01 11.85 -36.14
C LEU A 259 -23.95 11.63 -37.21
N ASP A 260 -24.06 10.53 -37.95
CA ASP A 260 -23.09 10.15 -39.00
C ASP A 260 -23.39 10.83 -40.33
N TYR A 261 -24.67 10.82 -40.73
CA TYR A 261 -25.08 11.27 -42.05
C TYR A 261 -26.47 11.90 -42.03
N VAL A 262 -26.67 12.88 -42.92
CA VAL A 262 -27.95 13.53 -43.16
C VAL A 262 -28.25 13.46 -44.66
N GLU A 263 -29.34 12.79 -45.00
CA GLU A 263 -29.93 12.83 -46.32
C GLU A 263 -31.02 13.90 -46.35
N ALA A 264 -31.07 14.70 -47.41
CA ALA A 264 -32.04 15.77 -47.55
C ALA A 264 -32.75 15.73 -48.91
N THR A 265 -34.07 15.86 -48.86
CA THR A 265 -34.93 16.06 -50.02
C THR A 265 -35.90 17.21 -49.74
N ASN A 266 -36.59 17.70 -50.77
CA ASN A 266 -37.54 18.81 -50.57
C ASN A 266 -38.69 18.36 -49.66
N GLY A 267 -38.72 18.85 -48.42
CA GLY A 267 -39.74 18.54 -47.42
C GLY A 267 -39.38 17.42 -46.43
N ALA A 268 -38.24 16.76 -46.57
CA ALA A 268 -37.84 15.68 -45.66
C ALA A 268 -36.33 15.57 -45.44
N LEU A 269 -35.95 15.17 -44.23
CA LEU A 269 -34.59 14.77 -43.87
C LEU A 269 -34.58 13.34 -43.31
N THR A 270 -33.53 12.58 -43.60
CA THR A 270 -33.23 11.29 -42.96
C THR A 270 -31.89 11.38 -42.26
N LEU A 271 -31.88 11.18 -40.94
CA LEU A 271 -30.69 11.25 -40.09
C LEU A 271 -30.28 9.84 -39.72
N TYR A 272 -28.98 9.53 -39.83
CA TYR A 272 -28.41 8.23 -39.49
C TYR A 272 -27.45 8.38 -38.31
N PHE A 273 -27.65 7.57 -37.28
CA PHE A 273 -26.86 7.56 -36.05
C PHE A 273 -26.03 6.28 -35.93
N ASP A 274 -24.85 6.38 -35.35
CA ASP A 274 -23.93 5.26 -35.12
C ASP A 274 -24.47 4.22 -34.12
N ILE A 275 -25.23 4.69 -33.12
CA ILE A 275 -25.94 3.89 -32.11
C ILE A 275 -27.37 4.43 -31.87
N PRO A 276 -28.26 3.64 -31.25
CA PRO A 276 -29.64 4.06 -30.97
C PRO A 276 -29.74 5.36 -30.14
N VAL A 277 -30.50 6.35 -30.62
CA VAL A 277 -30.72 7.61 -29.87
C VAL A 277 -31.74 7.44 -28.76
N SER A 278 -31.42 7.93 -27.55
CA SER A 278 -32.31 7.88 -26.38
C SER A 278 -33.50 8.84 -26.47
N SER A 279 -33.37 9.95 -27.22
CA SER A 279 -34.45 10.87 -27.58
C SER A 279 -34.00 11.83 -28.69
N LEU A 280 -34.94 12.31 -29.51
CA LEU A 280 -34.69 13.32 -30.55
C LEU A 280 -35.86 14.31 -30.59
N SER A 281 -35.54 15.60 -30.48
CA SER A 281 -36.53 16.70 -30.47
C SER A 281 -35.87 18.03 -30.85
N THR A 282 -36.66 19.08 -31.05
CA THR A 282 -36.13 20.44 -31.26
C THR A 282 -35.38 21.01 -30.06
N ALA A 283 -35.45 20.38 -28.88
CA ALA A 283 -34.70 20.80 -27.70
C ALA A 283 -33.23 20.34 -27.72
N ASN A 284 -32.92 19.27 -28.45
CA ASN A 284 -31.56 18.69 -28.52
C ASN A 284 -31.01 18.61 -29.96
N MET A 285 -31.70 19.21 -30.91
CA MET A 285 -31.33 19.26 -32.32
C MET A 285 -31.72 20.61 -32.91
N LYS A 286 -30.85 21.16 -33.77
CA LYS A 286 -31.13 22.36 -34.56
C LYS A 286 -30.99 22.06 -36.04
N ILE A 287 -32.02 22.37 -36.82
CA ILE A 287 -32.00 22.22 -38.28
C ILE A 287 -31.85 23.61 -38.88
N THR A 288 -30.96 23.73 -39.86
CA THR A 288 -30.82 24.94 -40.64
C THR A 288 -30.79 24.63 -42.13
N VAL A 289 -31.13 25.63 -42.93
CA VAL A 289 -31.12 25.55 -44.39
C VAL A 289 -30.42 26.76 -44.98
N THR A 290 -29.69 26.55 -46.05
CA THR A 290 -29.12 27.59 -46.90
C THR A 290 -29.60 27.39 -48.33
N ILE A 291 -30.09 28.47 -48.96
CA ILE A 291 -30.56 28.45 -50.36
C ILE A 291 -29.65 29.35 -51.19
N ASN A 292 -29.14 28.84 -52.31
CA ASN A 292 -28.25 29.57 -53.23
C ASN A 292 -27.04 30.22 -52.53
N LYS A 293 -26.48 29.54 -51.52
CA LYS A 293 -25.38 30.04 -50.66
C LYS A 293 -25.71 31.35 -49.93
N GLY A 294 -27.00 31.63 -49.69
CA GLY A 294 -27.47 32.76 -48.91
C GLY A 294 -27.24 32.61 -47.40
N GLU A 295 -27.99 33.36 -46.61
CA GLU A 295 -27.92 33.27 -45.14
C GLU A 295 -28.54 31.96 -44.63
N GLU A 296 -27.95 31.44 -43.54
CA GLU A 296 -28.42 30.24 -42.85
C GLU A 296 -29.70 30.55 -42.07
N GLN A 297 -30.76 29.81 -42.37
CA GLN A 297 -32.09 29.99 -41.76
C GLN A 297 -32.42 28.82 -40.87
N VAL A 298 -32.94 29.08 -39.67
CA VAL A 298 -33.41 28.02 -38.75
C VAL A 298 -34.72 27.44 -39.25
N VAL A 299 -34.79 26.12 -39.31
CA VAL A 299 -35.96 25.38 -39.78
C VAL A 299 -36.62 24.66 -38.60
N GLN A 300 -37.93 24.84 -38.48
CA GLN A 300 -38.73 24.11 -37.49
C GLN A 300 -39.31 22.85 -38.14
N PRO A 301 -39.01 21.64 -37.64
CA PRO A 301 -39.58 20.41 -38.16
C PRO A 301 -41.05 20.29 -37.77
N ALA A 302 -41.87 19.74 -38.67
CA ALA A 302 -43.28 19.45 -38.42
C ALA A 302 -43.45 18.14 -37.64
N THR A 303 -42.70 17.10 -38.02
CA THR A 303 -42.69 15.81 -37.35
C THR A 303 -41.26 15.26 -37.28
N ILE A 304 -40.99 14.52 -36.21
CA ILE A 304 -39.76 13.76 -36.02
C ILE A 304 -40.21 12.34 -35.68
N THR A 305 -39.77 11.36 -36.46
CA THR A 305 -40.12 9.94 -36.25
C THR A 305 -38.85 9.12 -36.23
N LEU A 306 -38.66 8.34 -35.16
CA LEU A 306 -37.55 7.40 -35.04
C LEU A 306 -37.95 6.05 -35.61
N SER A 307 -37.00 5.37 -36.24
CA SER A 307 -37.10 3.96 -36.57
C SER A 307 -37.27 3.10 -35.31
N GLU A 308 -37.72 1.85 -35.49
CA GLU A 308 -37.93 0.91 -34.38
C GLU A 308 -36.64 0.63 -33.58
N ASP A 309 -35.51 0.51 -34.28
CA ASP A 309 -34.17 0.34 -33.70
C ASP A 309 -33.53 1.68 -33.26
N ARG A 310 -34.18 2.80 -33.59
CA ARG A 310 -33.81 4.17 -33.21
C ARG A 310 -32.43 4.62 -33.70
N THR A 311 -31.88 3.98 -34.73
CA THR A 311 -30.64 4.38 -35.40
C THR A 311 -30.90 5.35 -36.56
N VAL A 312 -32.16 5.49 -36.99
CA VAL A 312 -32.59 6.37 -38.07
C VAL A 312 -33.73 7.28 -37.61
N ALA A 313 -33.69 8.55 -38.02
CA ALA A 313 -34.81 9.48 -37.83
C ALA A 313 -35.27 10.08 -39.16
N THR A 314 -36.57 10.06 -39.41
CA THR A 314 -37.20 10.77 -40.51
C THR A 314 -37.86 12.04 -39.99
N ILE A 315 -37.54 13.16 -40.61
CA ILE A 315 -37.98 14.49 -40.20
C ILE A 315 -38.71 15.15 -41.35
N VAL A 316 -39.93 15.61 -41.11
CA VAL A 316 -40.66 16.44 -42.08
C VAL A 316 -40.32 17.90 -41.83
N VAL A 317 -39.83 18.58 -42.85
CA VAL A 317 -39.53 20.02 -42.85
C VAL A 317 -40.42 20.74 -43.86
N PRO A 318 -40.63 22.07 -43.72
CA PRO A 318 -41.37 22.83 -44.72
C PRO A 318 -40.74 22.67 -46.11
N THR A 319 -41.57 22.40 -47.12
CA THR A 319 -41.13 22.36 -48.52
C THR A 319 -40.73 23.74 -49.00
N ILE A 320 -39.65 23.80 -49.78
CA ILE A 320 -39.23 25.02 -50.46
C ILE A 320 -40.03 25.13 -51.76
N SER A 321 -40.76 26.23 -51.90
CA SER A 321 -41.53 26.53 -53.11
C SER A 321 -40.62 26.85 -54.29
N GLU A 322 -40.99 26.36 -55.47
CA GLU A 322 -40.35 26.67 -56.74
C GLU A 322 -40.41 28.17 -57.03
N LYS A 323 -39.35 28.68 -57.64
CA LYS A 323 -39.24 30.06 -58.14
C LYS A 323 -38.94 30.05 -59.64
N ASP A 324 -38.84 31.23 -60.22
CA ASP A 324 -38.47 31.40 -61.64
C ASP A 324 -37.00 31.03 -61.92
N GLU A 325 -36.20 30.85 -60.86
CA GLU A 325 -34.80 30.43 -60.91
C GLU A 325 -34.60 29.10 -60.16
N GLU A 326 -33.62 28.33 -60.61
CA GLU A 326 -33.18 27.11 -59.93
C GLU A 326 -32.63 27.42 -58.53
N GLN A 327 -33.00 26.61 -57.54
CA GLN A 327 -32.58 26.79 -56.16
C GLN A 327 -31.73 25.60 -55.70
N SER A 328 -30.45 25.84 -55.42
CA SER A 328 -29.58 24.89 -54.71
C SER A 328 -29.81 25.01 -53.21
N VAL A 329 -30.20 23.90 -52.60
CA VAL A 329 -30.60 23.82 -51.19
C VAL A 329 -29.63 22.92 -50.44
N VAL A 330 -29.15 23.40 -49.30
CA VAL A 330 -28.31 22.63 -48.38
C VAL A 330 -28.91 22.71 -46.99
N TYR A 331 -29.21 21.55 -46.41
CA TYR A 331 -29.58 21.45 -45.00
C TYR A 331 -28.37 21.10 -44.15
N ALA A 332 -28.37 21.59 -42.91
CA ALA A 332 -27.46 21.13 -41.87
C ALA A 332 -28.24 20.83 -40.59
N VAL A 333 -27.75 19.84 -39.85
CA VAL A 333 -28.30 19.42 -38.56
C VAL A 333 -27.21 19.48 -37.52
N GLU A 334 -27.46 20.20 -36.44
CA GLU A 334 -26.62 20.21 -35.25
C GLU A 334 -27.25 19.31 -34.17
N TYR A 335 -26.51 18.29 -33.74
CA TYR A 335 -26.92 17.33 -32.70
C TYR A 335 -25.72 17.01 -31.81
N ALA A 336 -25.92 16.96 -30.49
CA ALA A 336 -24.86 16.73 -29.51
C ALA A 336 -23.61 17.63 -29.69
N GLY A 337 -23.80 18.87 -30.17
CA GLY A 337 -22.74 19.85 -30.43
C GLY A 337 -21.95 19.62 -31.73
N LYS A 338 -22.31 18.62 -32.54
CA LYS A 338 -21.72 18.36 -33.86
C LYS A 338 -22.69 18.78 -34.97
N LYS A 339 -22.20 19.53 -35.96
CA LYS A 339 -22.96 19.96 -37.15
C LYS A 339 -22.62 19.08 -38.35
N VAL A 340 -23.63 18.40 -38.90
CA VAL A 340 -23.53 17.56 -40.11
C VAL A 340 -24.32 18.23 -41.23
N THR A 341 -23.71 18.33 -42.41
CA THR A 341 -24.31 18.97 -43.59
C THR A 341 -24.72 17.91 -44.60
N ALA A 342 -25.95 17.99 -45.08
CA ALA A 342 -26.45 17.11 -46.13
C ALA A 342 -25.87 17.49 -47.49
N ASP A 343 -25.86 16.53 -48.41
CA ASP A 343 -25.55 16.81 -49.81
C ASP A 343 -26.57 17.83 -50.40
N PRO A 344 -26.12 18.75 -51.25
CA PRO A 344 -27.02 19.72 -51.87
C PRO A 344 -28.03 19.02 -52.80
N PHE A 345 -29.28 19.48 -52.77
CA PHE A 345 -30.27 19.13 -53.78
C PHE A 345 -30.79 20.37 -54.51
N VAL A 346 -31.45 20.16 -55.64
CA VAL A 346 -31.96 21.23 -56.51
C VAL A 346 -33.49 21.22 -56.51
N VAL A 347 -34.09 22.39 -56.25
CA VAL A 347 -35.50 22.65 -56.56
C VAL A 347 -35.54 23.29 -57.94
N SER A 348 -36.20 22.61 -58.88
CA SER A 348 -36.31 23.08 -60.26
C SER A 348 -37.13 24.37 -60.35
N LYS A 349 -36.84 25.17 -61.37
CA LYS A 349 -37.67 26.33 -61.68
C LYS A 349 -39.04 25.91 -62.22
N LYS A 350 -40.02 26.78 -61.98
CA LYS A 350 -41.41 26.60 -62.38
C LYS A 350 -41.63 26.63 -63.90
#